data_AF-A0AAJ4XGS4-F1
#
_entry.id   AF-A0AAJ4XGS4-F1
#
_cell.length_a   1.000
_cell.length_b   1.000
_cell.length_c   1.000
_cell.angle_alpha   90.00
_cell.angle_beta   90.00
_cell.angle_gamma   90.00
#
_symmetry.space_group_name_H-M   'P 1'
#
loop_
_entity.id
_entity.type
_entity.pdbx_description
1 polymer ?
#
loop_
_entity_poly.entity_id
_entity_poly.type
_entity_poly.pdbx_seq_one_letter_code
_entity_poly.pdbx_strand_id
1 'polypeptide(L)'
;MFRSAVHSTVRTSPIHSPLLLRNSAQRSLRARPLFTSTASSAKKGSKNITGLIAGLSGLALLASVLPTRKSVHNEAVRSPPSKVSPSAAADPEGKLISMDTVAEYNRLPSDGGKGLWVAIKGQVYDVTEFVDDHPGGRNIILKNAGKDVTELYEPIHPPNALQDNLDPSKHIGQVDPATIQIRQADEETEKDRKRRIARENLPSLGSVLNLDDFERIAESILTDQAWAYYSSAADDEVTKAQNRAAFQRIVFRPRILRAIGDVDSSVKLINSKGNGYTSSLPLYISPAAMAKLGHPDGELNLTRGAGKADIIQGISANASVGLDDMLDNRKPGQLIIYQLYVNKDRAASERILKKVEERGVNAIMLTVDAPVMGKRERDMRTKGEEVELGVDHGKDVKAKGGGVAQAISGYIDPNLTWDDIRWFRKTCKLPLYLKGIQSVEDVELAVKHGVEGVVLSNHGGRSLEYSPAALDVLVELRQKRPDLFDKIEVFMDGGVRRGTDVLKAVALGAKAVGLGRPFLYAQSGYGEAGVTRAIQILEDEIHRGMRLLGVTSVDQLTPEMIDILPRQFFPMPPKAD
;
A
#
# COMPACT_ATOMS: atom_id res chain seq x y z
N MET A 1 17.93 -22.74 51.91
CA MET A 1 17.74 -23.94 52.75
C MET A 1 17.83 -23.51 54.22
N PHE A 2 16.88 -23.99 55.05
CA PHE A 2 16.70 -23.82 56.52
C PHE A 2 16.26 -22.42 57.02
N ARG A 3 14.96 -22.20 57.35
CA ARG A 3 14.18 -22.46 58.62
C ARG A 3 14.54 -21.47 59.76
N SER A 4 13.66 -20.86 60.57
CA SER A 4 12.19 -20.75 60.68
C SER A 4 11.82 -19.80 61.86
N ALA A 5 10.80 -18.94 61.69
CA ALA A 5 9.74 -18.40 62.61
C ALA A 5 10.11 -17.72 63.97
N VAL A 6 9.34 -16.82 64.63
CA VAL A 6 7.89 -16.50 64.76
C VAL A 6 7.71 -15.08 65.38
N HIS A 7 6.72 -14.27 64.95
CA HIS A 7 5.67 -13.58 65.78
C HIS A 7 4.83 -12.56 64.95
N SER A 8 3.54 -12.89 64.71
CA SER A 8 2.30 -12.21 65.16
C SER A 8 2.06 -10.81 64.54
N THR A 9 0.91 -10.48 63.92
CA THR A 9 -0.46 -10.56 64.47
C THR A 9 -1.54 -10.56 63.36
N VAL A 10 -2.72 -11.05 63.76
CA VAL A 10 -3.91 -11.43 62.98
C VAL A 10 -4.93 -10.28 62.93
N ARG A 11 -5.59 -10.05 61.78
CA ARG A 11 -7.06 -10.19 61.63
C ARG A 11 -7.56 -9.90 60.21
N THR A 12 -8.31 -10.88 59.72
CA THR A 12 -9.03 -11.03 58.46
C THR A 12 -10.40 -10.32 58.46
N SER A 13 -10.89 -9.88 57.30
CA SER A 13 -12.23 -10.22 56.78
C SER A 13 -12.46 -9.69 55.34
N PRO A 14 -13.36 -10.30 54.54
CA PRO A 14 -13.40 -10.19 53.09
C PRO A 14 -14.51 -9.27 52.55
N ILE A 15 -14.34 -8.74 51.35
CA ILE A 15 -15.37 -7.99 50.61
C ILE A 15 -15.95 -8.89 49.51
N HIS A 16 -17.19 -9.34 49.73
CA HIS A 16 -18.13 -9.73 48.67
C HIS A 16 -19.25 -8.68 48.65
N SER A 17 -19.61 -8.18 47.47
CA SER A 17 -20.85 -7.43 47.26
C SER A 17 -21.36 -7.70 45.83
N PRO A 18 -22.57 -8.23 45.65
CA PRO A 18 -23.21 -8.35 44.34
C PRO A 18 -24.11 -7.13 44.05
N LEU A 19 -24.17 -6.78 42.77
CA LEU A 19 -25.02 -5.75 42.17
C LEU A 19 -26.51 -6.06 42.35
N LEU A 20 -27.24 -5.10 42.92
CA LEU A 20 -28.70 -5.06 42.96
C LEU A 20 -29.25 -4.43 41.68
N LEU A 21 -30.05 -5.19 40.93
CA LEU A 21 -30.99 -4.65 39.95
C LEU A 21 -32.12 -3.90 40.66
N ARG A 22 -32.40 -2.66 40.23
CA ARG A 22 -33.67 -1.99 40.48
C ARG A 22 -34.28 -1.53 39.17
N ASN A 23 -35.47 -2.06 38.91
CA ASN A 23 -36.46 -1.60 37.94
C ASN A 23 -36.97 -0.21 38.32
N SER A 24 -37.17 0.68 37.33
CA SER A 24 -38.14 1.76 37.45
C SER A 24 -38.69 2.21 36.08
N ALA A 25 -40.00 2.01 35.94
CA ALA A 25 -41.01 2.87 35.32
C ALA A 25 -40.98 3.12 33.79
N GLN A 26 -41.91 2.43 33.12
CA GLN A 26 -42.49 2.79 31.83
C GLN A 26 -43.22 4.15 31.91
N ARG A 27 -42.98 5.03 30.93
CA ARG A 27 -43.88 6.13 30.58
C ARG A 27 -44.30 5.99 29.12
N SER A 28 -45.58 5.70 28.93
CA SER A 28 -46.28 5.72 27.64
C SER A 28 -46.55 7.16 27.19
N LEU A 29 -46.27 7.52 25.94
CA LEU A 29 -46.98 8.61 25.25
C LEU A 29 -47.13 8.33 23.75
N ARG A 30 -48.41 8.09 23.43
CA ARG A 30 -49.17 8.12 22.16
C ARG A 30 -48.49 8.66 20.89
N ALA A 31 -48.56 7.84 19.84
CA ALA A 31 -48.54 8.25 18.44
C ALA A 31 -49.95 8.68 17.97
N ARG A 32 -50.02 9.73 17.12
CA ARG A 32 -51.11 9.93 16.15
C ARG A 32 -50.60 10.63 14.88
N PRO A 33 -51.07 10.27 13.67
CA PRO A 33 -50.63 10.81 12.38
C PRO A 33 -51.64 11.82 11.79
N LEU A 34 -51.20 12.74 10.93
CA LEU A 34 -52.04 13.52 10.00
C LEU A 34 -51.18 13.85 8.75
N PHE A 35 -51.45 13.27 7.58
CA PHE A 35 -52.37 13.68 6.51
C PHE A 35 -51.94 14.89 5.67
N THR A 36 -52.09 14.69 4.36
CA THR A 36 -51.70 15.49 3.19
C THR A 36 -52.72 16.57 2.78
N SER A 37 -52.22 17.49 1.94
CA SER A 37 -52.92 18.21 0.84
C SER A 37 -53.68 19.52 1.17
N THR A 38 -53.26 20.64 0.56
CA THR A 38 -53.89 21.24 -0.65
C THR A 38 -53.17 22.53 -1.08
N ALA A 39 -53.24 22.82 -2.37
CA ALA A 39 -52.71 24.00 -3.06
C ALA A 39 -53.76 25.13 -3.21
N SER A 40 -53.30 26.38 -3.37
CA SER A 40 -53.94 27.48 -4.13
C SER A 40 -53.06 28.75 -3.98
N SER A 41 -52.37 29.27 -5.01
CA SER A 41 -52.84 30.29 -5.99
C SER A 41 -53.28 31.62 -5.35
N ALA A 42 -52.95 32.83 -5.81
CA ALA A 42 -52.02 33.41 -6.78
C ALA A 42 -52.25 34.96 -6.77
N LYS A 43 -51.29 35.72 -7.33
CA LYS A 43 -51.40 37.12 -7.86
C LYS A 43 -51.48 38.25 -6.81
N LYS A 44 -50.97 39.47 -7.05
CA LYS A 44 -50.27 40.16 -8.17
C LYS A 44 -49.77 41.50 -7.60
N GLY A 45 -48.76 42.12 -8.22
CA GLY A 45 -48.56 43.57 -8.09
C GLY A 45 -47.18 44.07 -8.49
N SER A 46 -46.93 44.20 -9.79
CA SER A 46 -45.74 44.84 -10.38
C SER A 46 -45.85 46.37 -10.42
N LYS A 47 -44.71 47.03 -10.63
CA LYS A 47 -44.46 48.22 -11.50
C LYS A 47 -42.97 48.59 -11.37
N ASN A 48 -42.21 49.08 -12.34
CA ASN A 48 -42.19 49.09 -13.81
C ASN A 48 -40.83 49.77 -14.18
N ILE A 49 -40.03 49.22 -15.11
CA ILE A 49 -39.81 49.63 -16.53
C ILE A 49 -38.96 50.91 -16.72
N THR A 50 -37.88 50.78 -17.50
CA THR A 50 -37.52 51.48 -18.78
C THR A 50 -36.01 51.32 -19.01
N GLY A 51 -35.42 51.05 -20.17
CA GLY A 51 -35.81 50.90 -21.59
C GLY A 51 -34.55 50.37 -22.35
N LEU A 52 -34.39 50.26 -23.67
CA LEU A 52 -35.17 50.55 -24.88
C LEU A 52 -34.33 50.00 -26.08
N ILE A 53 -34.94 49.28 -27.05
CA ILE A 53 -34.89 49.36 -28.55
C ILE A 53 -33.49 49.49 -29.26
N ALA A 54 -33.12 48.92 -30.42
CA ALA A 54 -33.68 48.33 -31.66
C ALA A 54 -32.58 47.36 -32.23
N GLY A 55 -32.76 46.38 -33.12
CA GLY A 55 -33.62 46.25 -34.31
C GLY A 55 -32.82 46.54 -35.59
N LEU A 56 -32.47 45.50 -36.39
CA LEU A 56 -32.53 45.42 -37.88
C LEU A 56 -31.60 44.35 -38.52
N SER A 57 -32.25 43.36 -39.14
CA SER A 57 -32.04 42.75 -40.48
C SER A 57 -30.65 42.47 -41.09
N GLY A 58 -30.47 41.22 -41.56
CA GLY A 58 -30.25 40.96 -43.01
C GLY A 58 -28.92 40.37 -43.49
N LEU A 59 -28.99 39.10 -43.94
CA LEU A 59 -28.24 38.42 -45.02
C LEU A 59 -26.68 38.29 -45.02
N ALA A 60 -26.25 37.04 -44.82
CA ALA A 60 -25.19 36.25 -45.47
C ALA A 60 -24.04 36.91 -46.26
N LEU A 61 -22.79 36.57 -45.90
CA LEU A 61 -21.74 36.14 -46.86
C LEU A 61 -20.59 35.38 -46.16
N LEU A 62 -19.91 34.55 -46.95
CA LEU A 62 -18.95 33.49 -46.62
C LEU A 62 -17.65 33.87 -45.87
N ALA A 63 -17.13 32.85 -45.17
CA ALA A 63 -15.73 32.44 -44.98
C ALA A 63 -14.79 33.28 -44.07
N SER A 64 -14.36 32.69 -42.95
CA SER A 64 -12.98 32.16 -42.77
C SER A 64 -12.68 31.75 -41.30
N VAL A 65 -12.30 30.48 -41.15
CA VAL A 65 -11.26 29.87 -40.28
C VAL A 65 -11.10 30.35 -38.82
N LEU A 66 -11.42 29.47 -37.85
CA LEU A 66 -10.54 28.94 -36.77
C LEU A 66 -11.35 28.00 -35.81
N PRO A 67 -10.72 27.07 -35.07
CA PRO A 67 -11.18 25.69 -34.97
C PRO A 67 -12.04 25.38 -33.74
N THR A 68 -13.08 24.59 -33.95
CA THR A 68 -13.85 23.95 -32.90
C THR A 68 -13.18 22.64 -32.46
N ARG A 69 -12.98 22.53 -31.15
CA ARG A 69 -12.94 21.33 -30.30
C ARG A 69 -12.79 19.98 -31.04
N LYS A 70 -11.60 19.38 -30.91
CA LYS A 70 -11.45 17.92 -31.05
C LYS A 70 -12.24 17.22 -29.94
N SER A 71 -13.36 16.65 -30.33
CA SER A 71 -13.87 15.39 -29.78
C SER A 71 -12.72 14.37 -29.83
N VAL A 72 -12.32 13.83 -28.68
CA VAL A 72 -11.42 12.68 -28.62
C VAL A 72 -12.24 11.48 -29.07
N HIS A 73 -12.07 11.10 -30.34
CA HIS A 73 -12.63 9.88 -30.89
C HIS A 73 -11.98 8.67 -30.23
N ASN A 74 -12.83 7.77 -29.73
CA ASN A 74 -12.51 6.39 -29.44
C ASN A 74 -11.90 5.77 -30.71
N GLU A 75 -10.66 5.29 -30.63
CA GLU A 75 -10.07 4.49 -31.69
C GLU A 75 -10.84 3.19 -31.86
N ALA A 76 -10.91 2.79 -33.13
CA ALA A 76 -11.70 1.68 -33.64
C ALA A 76 -11.37 0.35 -32.95
N VAL A 77 -12.44 -0.41 -32.70
CA VAL A 77 -12.43 -1.84 -32.43
C VAL A 77 -11.58 -2.53 -33.51
N ARG A 78 -10.37 -2.97 -33.15
CA ARG A 78 -9.56 -3.84 -34.00
C ARG A 78 -10.13 -5.26 -33.88
N SER A 79 -10.62 -5.80 -34.99
CA SER A 79 -10.95 -7.22 -35.12
C SER A 79 -9.70 -8.08 -34.78
N PRO A 80 -9.87 -9.27 -34.19
CA PRO A 80 -8.75 -10.13 -33.82
C PRO A 80 -7.95 -10.55 -35.06
N PRO A 81 -6.62 -10.68 -34.97
CA PRO A 81 -5.82 -11.13 -36.09
C PRO A 81 -6.20 -12.56 -36.50
N SER A 82 -6.28 -12.80 -37.81
CA SER A 82 -6.36 -14.14 -38.40
C SER A 82 -5.15 -14.97 -37.98
N LYS A 83 -5.38 -16.25 -37.65
CA LYS A 83 -4.38 -17.27 -37.31
C LYS A 83 -3.02 -17.03 -37.99
N VAL A 84 -2.02 -16.66 -37.19
CA VAL A 84 -0.63 -16.62 -37.65
C VAL A 84 -0.03 -18.00 -37.37
N SER A 85 0.29 -18.74 -38.43
CA SER A 85 1.16 -19.92 -38.32
C SER A 85 2.58 -19.43 -38.00
N PRO A 86 3.32 -20.07 -37.07
CA PRO A 86 4.68 -19.65 -36.76
C PRO A 86 5.57 -19.91 -37.99
N SER A 87 6.06 -18.84 -38.61
CA SER A 87 7.20 -18.88 -39.53
C SER A 87 8.38 -18.16 -38.86
N ALA A 88 8.78 -18.61 -37.67
CA ALA A 88 10.13 -18.32 -37.19
C ALA A 88 11.07 -19.35 -37.85
N ALA A 89 12.05 -18.87 -38.62
CA ALA A 89 13.06 -19.74 -39.22
C ALA A 89 13.83 -20.42 -38.07
N ALA A 90 13.89 -21.75 -38.09
CA ALA A 90 14.67 -22.55 -37.14
C ALA A 90 16.16 -22.18 -37.22
N ASP A 91 16.84 -22.26 -36.07
CA ASP A 91 18.26 -21.99 -35.90
C ASP A 91 19.13 -22.85 -36.84
N PRO A 92 19.77 -22.29 -37.87
CA PRO A 92 20.59 -23.05 -38.80
C PRO A 92 21.95 -23.46 -38.21
N GLU A 93 22.37 -22.93 -37.06
CA GLU A 93 23.69 -23.19 -36.45
C GLU A 93 23.64 -24.06 -35.17
N GLY A 94 22.47 -24.37 -34.64
CA GLY A 94 22.30 -25.24 -33.45
C GLY A 94 22.88 -24.65 -32.15
N LYS A 95 22.89 -23.32 -32.01
CA LYS A 95 23.36 -22.59 -30.84
C LYS A 95 22.24 -22.20 -29.86
N LEU A 96 20.98 -22.33 -30.26
CA LEU A 96 19.81 -22.08 -29.42
C LEU A 96 19.36 -23.35 -28.70
N ILE A 97 18.84 -23.18 -27.48
CA ILE A 97 18.40 -24.27 -26.62
C ILE A 97 16.92 -24.53 -26.89
N SER A 98 16.55 -25.76 -27.25
CA SER A 98 15.13 -26.08 -27.45
C SER A 98 14.39 -26.16 -26.11
N MET A 99 13.10 -25.81 -26.09
CA MET A 99 12.26 -26.02 -24.92
C MET A 99 12.14 -27.51 -24.53
N ASP A 100 12.28 -28.42 -25.50
CA ASP A 100 12.39 -29.86 -25.21
C ASP A 100 13.64 -30.17 -24.37
N THR A 101 14.77 -29.53 -24.69
CA THR A 101 16.01 -29.66 -23.90
C THR A 101 15.81 -29.08 -22.51
N VAL A 102 15.20 -27.90 -22.40
CA VAL A 102 14.88 -27.29 -21.09
C VAL A 102 13.99 -28.24 -20.28
N ALA A 103 13.00 -28.88 -20.89
CA ALA A 103 12.06 -29.80 -20.25
C ALA A 103 12.72 -31.05 -19.63
N GLU A 104 13.91 -31.44 -20.08
CA GLU A 104 14.68 -32.53 -19.46
C GLU A 104 15.28 -32.17 -18.09
N TYR A 105 15.47 -30.87 -17.83
CA TYR A 105 15.97 -30.33 -16.57
C TYR A 105 14.80 -29.92 -15.66
N ASN A 106 13.96 -30.89 -15.32
CA ASN A 106 12.77 -30.71 -14.50
C ASN A 106 12.85 -31.35 -13.10
N ARG A 107 14.00 -31.96 -12.76
CA ARG A 107 14.19 -32.71 -11.53
C ARG A 107 15.63 -32.65 -11.04
N LEU A 108 15.80 -32.62 -9.72
CA LEU A 108 17.12 -32.56 -9.08
C LEU A 108 17.98 -33.80 -9.37
N PRO A 109 19.32 -33.66 -9.42
CA PRO A 109 20.23 -34.79 -9.53
C PRO A 109 20.10 -35.80 -8.38
N SER A 110 19.77 -35.33 -7.18
CA SER A 110 19.48 -36.19 -6.02
C SER A 110 18.32 -37.16 -6.26
N ASP A 111 17.40 -36.80 -7.16
CA ASP A 111 16.18 -37.56 -7.45
C ASP A 111 16.27 -38.24 -8.83
N GLY A 112 17.51 -38.39 -9.35
CA GLY A 112 17.80 -39.00 -10.65
C GLY A 112 17.53 -38.12 -11.86
N GLY A 113 17.35 -36.81 -11.68
CA GLY A 113 17.16 -35.84 -12.77
C GLY A 113 18.46 -35.21 -13.27
N LYS A 114 18.38 -34.39 -14.32
CA LYS A 114 19.55 -33.69 -14.90
C LYS A 114 19.89 -32.36 -14.22
N GLY A 115 18.97 -31.83 -13.41
CA GLY A 115 19.03 -30.46 -12.88
C GLY A 115 17.68 -29.75 -13.00
N LEU A 116 17.64 -28.51 -12.56
CA LEU A 116 16.47 -27.64 -12.63
C LEU A 116 16.79 -26.44 -13.51
N TRP A 117 16.29 -26.42 -14.74
CA TRP A 117 16.38 -25.25 -15.62
C TRP A 117 15.03 -24.58 -15.76
N VAL A 118 15.04 -23.29 -16.03
CA VAL A 118 13.85 -22.50 -16.35
C VAL A 118 14.16 -21.55 -17.50
N ALA A 119 13.16 -21.27 -18.34
CA ALA A 119 13.24 -20.22 -19.35
C ALA A 119 12.52 -18.96 -18.86
N ILE A 120 13.18 -17.80 -18.94
CA ILE A 120 12.65 -16.49 -18.57
C ILE A 120 13.06 -15.49 -19.66
N LYS A 121 12.10 -14.82 -20.28
CA LYS A 121 12.32 -13.87 -21.39
C LYS A 121 13.16 -14.44 -22.53
N GLY A 122 12.95 -15.73 -22.83
CA GLY A 122 13.71 -16.43 -23.87
C GLY A 122 15.16 -16.76 -23.50
N GLN A 123 15.59 -16.57 -22.25
CA GLN A 123 16.89 -17.05 -21.74
C GLN A 123 16.69 -18.23 -20.80
N VAL A 124 17.59 -19.20 -20.87
CA VAL A 124 17.63 -20.40 -20.00
C VAL A 124 18.57 -20.15 -18.84
N TYR A 125 18.12 -20.51 -17.64
CA TYR A 125 18.87 -20.37 -16.40
C TYR A 125 18.91 -21.70 -15.67
N ASP A 126 20.09 -22.07 -15.16
CA ASP A 126 20.25 -23.19 -14.23
C ASP A 126 20.05 -22.73 -12.79
N VAL A 127 18.95 -23.16 -12.20
CA VAL A 127 18.57 -22.82 -10.83
C VAL A 127 18.72 -24.01 -9.88
N THR A 128 19.47 -25.05 -10.29
CA THR A 128 19.64 -26.29 -9.52
C THR A 128 20.20 -26.04 -8.12
N GLU A 129 21.31 -25.29 -8.03
CA GLU A 129 21.97 -24.97 -6.75
C GLU A 129 21.25 -23.84 -6.01
N PHE A 130 20.60 -22.94 -6.75
CA PHE A 130 19.86 -21.80 -6.18
C PHE A 130 18.51 -22.21 -5.56
N VAL A 131 18.03 -23.43 -5.84
CA VAL A 131 16.69 -23.87 -5.46
C VAL A 131 16.40 -23.73 -3.96
N ASP A 132 17.40 -23.98 -3.11
CA ASP A 132 17.27 -23.93 -1.65
C ASP A 132 17.45 -22.52 -1.08
N ASP A 133 18.12 -21.64 -1.82
CA ASP A 133 18.36 -20.25 -1.44
C ASP A 133 17.28 -19.30 -1.98
N HIS A 134 16.41 -19.80 -2.88
CA HIS A 134 15.33 -19.00 -3.45
C HIS A 134 14.40 -18.46 -2.36
N PRO A 135 14.27 -17.12 -2.22
CA PRO A 135 13.42 -16.50 -1.19
C PRO A 135 11.95 -16.93 -1.27
N GLY A 136 11.47 -17.26 -2.48
CA GLY A 136 10.15 -17.80 -2.77
C GLY A 136 9.88 -19.22 -2.28
N GLY A 137 10.90 -19.89 -1.74
CA GLY A 137 10.90 -21.30 -1.38
C GLY A 137 11.20 -22.21 -2.58
N ARG A 138 11.79 -23.37 -2.31
CA ARG A 138 12.21 -24.33 -3.35
C ARG A 138 11.07 -24.92 -4.19
N ASN A 139 9.87 -25.07 -3.60
CA ASN A 139 8.76 -25.79 -4.23
C ASN A 139 8.25 -25.11 -5.50
N ILE A 140 8.28 -23.77 -5.55
CA ILE A 140 7.83 -23.04 -6.75
C ILE A 140 8.76 -23.27 -7.94
N ILE A 141 10.06 -23.45 -7.68
CA ILE A 141 11.03 -23.81 -8.71
C ILE A 141 10.81 -25.27 -9.11
N LEU A 142 10.71 -26.20 -8.16
CA LEU A 142 10.49 -27.63 -8.47
C LEU A 142 9.22 -27.87 -9.30
N LYS A 143 8.12 -27.18 -9.01
CA LYS A 143 6.85 -27.31 -9.75
C LYS A 143 6.94 -26.79 -11.19
N ASN A 144 7.86 -25.86 -11.44
CA ASN A 144 7.96 -25.15 -12.72
C ASN A 144 9.28 -25.36 -13.46
N ALA A 145 10.18 -26.21 -12.94
CA ALA A 145 11.40 -26.60 -13.62
C ALA A 145 11.08 -27.29 -14.95
N GLY A 146 11.93 -27.06 -15.94
CA GLY A 146 11.76 -27.49 -17.32
C GLY A 146 10.72 -26.70 -18.12
N LYS A 147 10.30 -25.52 -17.67
CA LYS A 147 9.26 -24.71 -18.33
C LYS A 147 9.72 -23.28 -18.61
N ASP A 148 9.01 -22.61 -19.52
CA ASP A 148 9.01 -21.15 -19.58
C ASP A 148 8.15 -20.61 -18.44
N VAL A 149 8.78 -19.83 -17.57
CA VAL A 149 8.17 -19.26 -16.37
C VAL A 149 8.16 -17.73 -16.43
N THR A 150 8.35 -17.13 -17.60
CA THR A 150 8.40 -15.67 -17.80
C THR A 150 7.20 -14.98 -17.16
N GLU A 151 5.98 -15.47 -17.44
CA GLU A 151 4.74 -14.90 -16.91
C GLU A 151 4.61 -15.03 -15.38
N LEU A 152 5.20 -16.07 -14.79
CA LEU A 152 5.25 -16.26 -13.34
C LEU A 152 6.34 -15.40 -12.70
N TYR A 153 7.44 -15.19 -13.41
CA TYR A 153 8.65 -14.53 -12.91
C TYR A 153 8.53 -13.00 -12.97
N GLU A 154 8.13 -12.42 -14.10
CA GLU A 154 8.13 -10.97 -14.33
C GLU A 154 7.32 -10.14 -13.33
N PRO A 155 6.11 -10.57 -12.89
CA PRO A 155 5.31 -9.75 -11.98
C PRO A 155 5.89 -9.69 -10.57
N ILE A 156 6.75 -10.65 -10.20
CA ILE A 156 7.19 -10.87 -8.83
C ILE A 156 8.68 -10.61 -8.58
N HIS A 157 9.49 -10.48 -9.61
CA HIS A 157 10.92 -10.21 -9.47
C HIS A 157 11.32 -8.85 -10.03
N PRO A 158 12.24 -8.12 -9.38
CA PRO A 158 12.81 -6.90 -9.95
C PRO A 158 13.60 -7.24 -11.23
N PRO A 159 13.75 -6.29 -12.18
CA PRO A 159 14.36 -6.56 -13.48
C PRO A 159 15.76 -7.17 -13.42
N ASN A 160 16.53 -6.82 -12.38
CA ASN A 160 17.93 -7.25 -12.21
C ASN A 160 18.08 -8.46 -11.28
N ALA A 161 17.00 -9.08 -10.79
CA ALA A 161 17.09 -10.14 -9.79
C ALA A 161 17.96 -11.32 -10.24
N LEU A 162 17.93 -11.69 -11.52
CA LEU A 162 18.77 -12.77 -12.05
C LEU A 162 20.25 -12.36 -12.05
N GLN A 163 20.56 -11.14 -12.47
CA GLN A 163 21.93 -10.62 -12.53
C GLN A 163 22.52 -10.39 -11.13
N ASP A 164 21.69 -9.98 -10.18
CA ASP A 164 22.13 -9.64 -8.82
C ASP A 164 22.28 -10.86 -7.92
N ASN A 165 21.56 -11.96 -8.18
CA ASN A 165 21.43 -13.09 -7.26
C ASN A 165 21.79 -14.46 -7.87
N LEU A 166 21.99 -14.56 -9.19
CA LEU A 166 22.41 -15.80 -9.84
C LEU A 166 23.78 -15.61 -10.49
N ASP A 167 24.69 -16.56 -10.27
CA ASP A 167 26.03 -16.49 -10.83
C ASP A 167 25.98 -16.49 -12.37
N PRO A 168 26.78 -15.65 -13.07
CA PRO A 168 26.77 -15.59 -14.54
C PRO A 168 26.98 -16.94 -15.24
N SER A 169 27.70 -17.88 -14.62
CA SER A 169 27.89 -19.24 -15.15
C SER A 169 26.59 -20.05 -15.25
N LYS A 170 25.54 -19.64 -14.54
CA LYS A 170 24.22 -20.28 -14.56
C LYS A 170 23.29 -19.70 -15.62
N HIS A 171 23.74 -18.72 -16.40
CA HIS A 171 23.01 -18.17 -17.54
C HIS A 171 23.35 -18.99 -18.79
N ILE A 172 22.57 -20.05 -19.03
CA ILE A 172 22.94 -21.13 -19.96
C ILE A 172 22.92 -20.68 -21.42
N GLY A 173 21.93 -19.89 -21.83
CA GLY A 173 21.83 -19.42 -23.21
C GLY A 173 20.43 -19.03 -23.64
N GLN A 174 20.23 -18.81 -24.93
CA GLN A 174 18.97 -18.38 -25.50
C GLN A 174 18.12 -19.56 -25.97
N VAL A 175 16.82 -19.50 -25.70
CA VAL A 175 15.83 -20.47 -26.16
C VAL A 175 15.58 -20.29 -27.66
N ASP A 176 15.45 -21.38 -28.41
CA ASP A 176 14.96 -21.35 -29.79
C ASP A 176 13.47 -20.92 -29.81
N PRO A 177 13.13 -19.73 -30.33
CA PRO A 177 11.76 -19.24 -30.37
C PRO A 177 10.79 -20.16 -31.12
N ALA A 178 11.27 -20.98 -32.06
CA ALA A 178 10.45 -21.93 -32.81
C ALA A 178 10.00 -23.13 -31.94
N THR A 179 10.69 -23.39 -30.83
CA THR A 179 10.40 -24.50 -29.92
C THR A 179 9.53 -24.09 -28.73
N ILE A 180 9.28 -22.79 -28.57
CA ILE A 180 8.33 -22.28 -27.60
C ILE A 180 6.95 -22.75 -28.05
N GLN A 181 6.43 -23.78 -27.40
CA GLN A 181 5.04 -24.16 -27.56
C GLN A 181 4.18 -22.99 -27.07
N ILE A 182 3.66 -22.21 -28.01
CA ILE A 182 2.55 -21.30 -27.75
C ILE A 182 1.43 -22.21 -27.26
N ARG A 183 1.20 -22.24 -25.94
CA ARG A 183 0.04 -22.92 -25.40
C ARG A 183 -1.16 -22.42 -26.21
N GLN A 184 -1.85 -23.33 -26.91
CA GLN A 184 -3.21 -23.03 -27.32
C GLN A 184 -3.89 -22.59 -26.05
N ALA A 185 -4.43 -21.37 -26.05
CA ALA A 185 -5.08 -20.78 -24.90
C ALA A 185 -5.97 -21.84 -24.26
N ASP A 186 -5.61 -22.29 -23.06
CA ASP A 186 -6.53 -23.01 -22.19
C ASP A 186 -7.83 -22.19 -22.21
N GLU A 187 -8.98 -22.86 -22.39
CA GLU A 187 -10.29 -22.18 -22.41
C GLU A 187 -10.34 -21.16 -21.29
N GLU A 188 -10.42 -19.87 -21.66
CA GLU A 188 -10.33 -18.80 -20.69
C GLU A 188 -11.31 -19.06 -19.56
N THR A 189 -10.80 -19.11 -18.32
CA THR A 189 -11.67 -19.36 -17.17
C THR A 189 -12.74 -18.27 -17.10
N GLU A 190 -13.94 -18.62 -16.63
CA GLU A 190 -15.01 -17.63 -16.45
C GLU A 190 -14.55 -16.40 -15.63
N LYS A 191 -13.60 -16.63 -14.71
CA LYS A 191 -13.03 -15.59 -13.86
C LYS A 191 -12.11 -14.65 -14.63
N ASP A 192 -11.24 -15.19 -15.48
CA ASP A 192 -10.37 -14.38 -16.33
C ASP A 192 -11.18 -13.61 -17.37
N ARG A 193 -12.23 -14.24 -17.92
CA ARG A 193 -13.21 -13.58 -18.80
C ARG A 193 -13.86 -12.38 -18.13
N LYS A 194 -14.35 -12.56 -16.89
CA LYS A 194 -14.95 -11.46 -16.10
C LYS A 194 -13.95 -10.34 -15.82
N ARG A 195 -12.70 -10.66 -15.46
CA ARG A 195 -11.64 -9.66 -15.22
C ARG A 195 -11.31 -8.88 -16.48
N ARG A 196 -11.17 -9.53 -17.64
CA ARG A 196 -10.91 -8.85 -18.92
C ARG A 196 -12.05 -7.90 -19.24
N ILE A 197 -13.30 -8.37 -19.17
CA ILE A 197 -14.49 -7.53 -19.40
C ILE A 197 -14.50 -6.33 -18.42
N ALA A 198 -14.16 -6.55 -17.15
CA ALA A 198 -14.08 -5.45 -16.17
C ALA A 198 -12.97 -4.44 -16.51
N ARG A 199 -11.81 -4.89 -17.03
CA ARG A 199 -10.72 -4.01 -17.50
C ARG A 199 -11.11 -3.21 -18.75
N GLU A 200 -11.82 -3.84 -19.69
CA GLU A 200 -12.33 -3.18 -20.90
C GLU A 200 -13.43 -2.16 -20.60
N ASN A 201 -14.16 -2.35 -19.49
CA ASN A 201 -15.29 -1.52 -19.07
C ASN A 201 -15.02 -0.75 -17.78
N LEU A 202 -13.78 -0.31 -17.55
CA LEU A 202 -13.47 0.55 -16.42
C LEU A 202 -14.33 1.83 -16.46
N PRO A 203 -14.89 2.25 -15.31
CA PRO A 203 -15.62 3.52 -15.27
C PRO A 203 -14.68 4.67 -15.61
N SER A 204 -15.23 5.78 -16.12
CA SER A 204 -14.39 6.95 -16.42
C SER A 204 -13.69 7.45 -15.15
N LEU A 205 -12.42 7.84 -15.24
CA LEU A 205 -11.64 8.24 -14.07
C LEU A 205 -12.26 9.43 -13.32
N GLY A 206 -12.97 10.33 -14.03
CA GLY A 206 -13.72 11.44 -13.43
C GLY A 206 -14.94 11.01 -12.59
N SER A 207 -15.46 9.81 -12.80
CA SER A 207 -16.55 9.22 -11.99
C SER A 207 -16.06 8.55 -10.71
N VAL A 208 -14.74 8.39 -10.54
CA VAL A 208 -14.14 7.95 -9.29
C VAL A 208 -14.13 9.13 -8.32
N LEU A 209 -14.89 9.01 -7.23
CA LEU A 209 -15.16 10.10 -6.29
C LEU A 209 -14.39 9.96 -4.98
N ASN A 210 -13.95 8.74 -4.64
CA ASN A 210 -13.24 8.47 -3.40
C ASN A 210 -12.29 7.26 -3.52
N LEU A 211 -11.46 7.04 -2.50
CA LEU A 211 -10.47 5.96 -2.51
C LEU A 211 -11.06 4.54 -2.45
N ASP A 212 -12.26 4.36 -1.88
CA ASP A 212 -12.93 3.05 -1.85
C ASP A 212 -13.47 2.65 -3.24
N ASP A 213 -13.68 3.61 -4.14
CA ASP A 213 -14.05 3.33 -5.54
C ASP A 213 -12.89 2.60 -6.26
N PHE A 214 -11.64 3.03 -6.03
CA PHE A 214 -10.47 2.32 -6.56
C PHE A 214 -10.34 0.92 -5.99
N GLU A 215 -10.63 0.72 -4.69
CA GLU A 215 -10.61 -0.60 -4.04
C GLU A 215 -11.61 -1.56 -4.70
N ARG A 216 -12.86 -1.11 -4.91
CA ARG A 216 -13.90 -1.90 -5.61
C ARG A 216 -13.55 -2.21 -7.06
N ILE A 217 -12.97 -1.24 -7.77
CA ILE A 217 -12.51 -1.44 -9.15
C ILE A 217 -11.38 -2.48 -9.17
N ALA A 218 -10.38 -2.32 -8.31
CA ALA A 218 -9.23 -3.22 -8.22
C ALA A 218 -9.66 -4.66 -7.92
N GLU A 219 -10.62 -4.88 -7.03
CA GLU A 219 -11.17 -6.21 -6.74
C GLU A 219 -11.73 -6.91 -7.99
N SER A 220 -12.34 -6.16 -8.90
CA SER A 220 -12.95 -6.71 -10.13
C SER A 220 -11.95 -7.05 -11.25
N ILE A 221 -10.76 -6.43 -11.25
CA ILE A 221 -9.79 -6.52 -12.36
C ILE A 221 -8.49 -7.26 -12.00
N LEU A 222 -8.20 -7.40 -10.72
CA LEU A 222 -6.98 -8.04 -10.25
C LEU A 222 -7.10 -9.57 -10.33
N THR A 223 -5.96 -10.22 -10.53
CA THR A 223 -5.86 -11.67 -10.32
C THR A 223 -6.12 -11.99 -8.84
N ASP A 224 -6.50 -13.23 -8.54
CA ASP A 224 -6.75 -13.62 -7.14
C ASP A 224 -5.51 -13.45 -6.28
N GLN A 225 -4.35 -13.80 -6.83
CA GLN A 225 -3.07 -13.63 -6.17
C GLN A 225 -2.78 -12.16 -5.88
N ALA A 226 -2.98 -11.26 -6.86
CA ALA A 226 -2.74 -9.83 -6.67
C ALA A 226 -3.72 -9.23 -5.65
N TRP A 227 -5.01 -9.55 -5.77
CA TRP A 227 -6.03 -9.11 -4.82
C TRP A 227 -5.75 -9.64 -3.42
N ALA A 228 -5.46 -10.93 -3.26
CA ALA A 228 -5.12 -11.53 -1.97
C ALA A 228 -3.86 -10.90 -1.38
N TYR A 229 -2.83 -10.66 -2.19
CA TYR A 229 -1.59 -10.03 -1.75
C TYR A 229 -1.83 -8.61 -1.22
N TYR A 230 -2.54 -7.76 -1.97
CA TYR A 230 -2.80 -6.36 -1.58
C TYR A 230 -3.84 -6.24 -0.45
N SER A 231 -4.96 -6.96 -0.55
CA SER A 231 -6.09 -6.81 0.37
C SER A 231 -5.83 -7.46 1.73
N SER A 232 -5.00 -8.50 1.82
CA SER A 232 -4.86 -9.26 3.07
C SER A 232 -4.12 -8.52 4.17
N ALA A 233 -4.37 -9.01 5.38
CA ALA A 233 -3.71 -8.68 6.63
C ALA A 233 -3.32 -9.98 7.35
N ALA A 234 -2.70 -9.86 8.53
CA ALA A 234 -2.33 -11.00 9.35
C ALA A 234 -3.59 -11.69 9.90
N ASP A 235 -3.51 -13.00 10.09
CA ASP A 235 -4.46 -13.84 10.82
C ASP A 235 -5.95 -13.50 10.52
N ASP A 236 -6.66 -12.94 11.49
CA ASP A 236 -8.10 -12.62 11.40
C ASP A 236 -8.42 -11.24 10.78
N GLU A 237 -7.41 -10.47 10.35
CA GLU A 237 -7.51 -9.11 9.80
C GLU A 237 -8.20 -8.08 10.72
N VAL A 238 -8.27 -8.31 12.05
CA VAL A 238 -8.88 -7.41 13.04
C VAL A 238 -8.09 -6.10 13.12
N THR A 239 -6.76 -6.12 13.21
CA THR A 239 -5.91 -4.93 13.24
C THR A 239 -6.16 -4.05 12.01
N LYS A 240 -6.29 -4.66 10.82
CA LYS A 240 -6.61 -3.94 9.58
C LYS A 240 -7.95 -3.22 9.67
N ALA A 241 -8.99 -3.89 10.19
CA ALA A 241 -10.29 -3.27 10.41
C ALA A 241 -10.22 -2.15 11.46
N GLN A 242 -9.51 -2.38 12.57
CA GLN A 242 -9.36 -1.41 13.66
C GLN A 242 -8.61 -0.15 13.24
N ASN A 243 -7.57 -0.28 12.40
CA ASN A 243 -6.87 0.86 11.82
C ASN A 243 -7.84 1.84 11.13
N ARG A 244 -8.83 1.32 10.37
CA ARG A 244 -9.85 2.14 9.70
C ARG A 244 -10.90 2.66 10.69
N ALA A 245 -11.36 1.80 11.60
CA ALA A 245 -12.41 2.15 12.57
C ALA A 245 -11.95 3.22 13.58
N ALA A 246 -10.67 3.29 13.93
CA ALA A 246 -10.14 4.25 14.90
C ALA A 246 -10.44 5.71 14.54
N PHE A 247 -10.41 6.07 13.25
CA PHE A 247 -10.71 7.44 12.81
C PHE A 247 -12.14 7.88 13.10
N GLN A 248 -13.09 6.95 13.25
CA GLN A 248 -14.49 7.27 13.59
C GLN A 248 -14.66 7.73 15.04
N ARG A 249 -13.65 7.48 15.90
CA ARG A 249 -13.65 7.88 17.31
C ARG A 249 -13.19 9.33 17.50
N ILE A 250 -12.70 9.99 16.44
CA ILE A 250 -12.28 11.38 16.48
C ILE A 250 -13.25 12.22 15.67
N VAL A 251 -13.81 13.25 16.31
CA VAL A 251 -14.72 14.21 15.69
C VAL A 251 -14.10 15.59 15.67
N PHE A 252 -14.57 16.45 14.77
CA PHE A 252 -14.05 17.81 14.62
C PHE A 252 -14.83 18.83 15.45
N ARG A 253 -14.13 19.89 15.87
CA ARG A 253 -14.66 21.08 16.53
C ARG A 253 -14.40 22.31 15.64
N PRO A 254 -15.17 22.48 14.54
CA PRO A 254 -14.92 23.52 13.54
C PRO A 254 -15.07 24.93 14.12
N ARG A 255 -14.33 25.88 13.54
CA ARG A 255 -14.34 27.28 13.96
C ARG A 255 -15.01 28.15 12.91
N ILE A 256 -16.12 28.77 13.29
CA ILE A 256 -16.98 29.58 12.42
C ILE A 256 -16.54 31.06 12.38
N LEU A 257 -17.03 31.81 11.39
CA LEU A 257 -16.76 33.24 11.20
C LEU A 257 -15.26 33.59 11.11
N ARG A 258 -14.46 32.70 10.52
CA ARG A 258 -13.06 32.95 10.17
C ARG A 258 -12.93 33.27 8.68
N ALA A 259 -11.99 34.14 8.31
CA ALA A 259 -11.65 34.38 6.91
C ALA A 259 -10.81 33.21 6.39
N ILE A 260 -11.24 32.57 5.30
CA ILE A 260 -10.68 31.28 4.85
C ILE A 260 -9.92 31.33 3.52
N GLY A 261 -10.32 32.19 2.57
CA GLY A 261 -9.59 32.44 1.32
C GLY A 261 -8.88 31.21 0.71
N ASP A 262 -7.60 31.39 0.41
CA ASP A 262 -6.69 30.36 -0.07
C ASP A 262 -6.15 29.50 1.09
N VAL A 263 -5.92 28.23 0.80
CA VAL A 263 -5.44 27.24 1.78
C VAL A 263 -4.05 26.77 1.39
N ASP A 264 -3.13 26.76 2.35
CA ASP A 264 -1.80 26.17 2.24
C ASP A 264 -1.74 24.84 3.03
N SER A 265 -1.69 23.74 2.30
CA SER A 265 -1.59 22.39 2.86
C SER A 265 -0.15 21.87 2.97
N SER A 266 0.85 22.70 2.64
CA SER A 266 2.22 22.23 2.56
C SER A 266 2.82 21.92 3.94
N VAL A 267 3.70 20.92 4.00
CA VAL A 267 4.46 20.55 5.21
C VAL A 267 5.95 20.55 4.91
N LYS A 268 6.74 21.04 5.88
CA LYS A 268 8.21 21.06 5.80
C LYS A 268 8.81 19.96 6.66
N LEU A 269 9.43 18.96 6.06
CA LEU A 269 10.20 17.93 6.76
C LEU A 269 11.56 18.46 7.19
N ILE A 270 12.05 18.01 8.34
CA ILE A 270 13.40 18.26 8.80
C ILE A 270 14.39 17.50 7.91
N ASN A 271 15.47 18.19 7.53
CA ASN A 271 16.69 17.54 7.06
C ASN A 271 17.82 17.84 8.04
N SER A 272 18.87 17.03 8.01
CA SER A 272 20.04 17.14 8.91
C SER A 272 20.82 18.45 8.77
N LYS A 273 20.47 19.32 7.81
CA LYS A 273 21.15 20.59 7.50
C LYS A 273 20.25 21.82 7.66
N GLY A 274 19.03 21.68 8.20
CA GLY A 274 18.11 22.79 8.49
C GLY A 274 17.37 23.42 7.29
N ASN A 275 17.64 23.00 6.05
CA ASN A 275 16.99 23.56 4.85
C ASN A 275 15.59 22.98 4.59
N GLY A 276 15.30 21.82 5.21
CA GLY A 276 14.04 21.08 5.09
C GLY A 276 13.66 20.64 3.68
N TYR A 277 12.61 19.82 3.59
CA TYR A 277 11.98 19.43 2.33
C TYR A 277 10.50 19.80 2.37
N THR A 278 9.96 20.45 1.34
CA THR A 278 8.55 20.85 1.31
C THR A 278 7.74 19.85 0.51
N SER A 279 6.74 19.24 1.13
CA SER A 279 5.70 18.48 0.47
C SER A 279 4.44 19.32 0.35
N SER A 280 3.78 19.30 -0.80
CA SER A 280 2.58 20.13 -1.05
C SER A 280 1.36 19.75 -0.20
N LEU A 281 1.35 18.53 0.34
CA LEU A 281 0.26 17.97 1.11
C LEU A 281 0.82 17.21 2.33
N PRO A 282 0.08 17.10 3.44
CA PRO A 282 0.51 16.37 4.64
C PRO A 282 0.33 14.85 4.46
N LEU A 283 0.72 14.32 3.31
CA LEU A 283 0.51 12.92 2.91
C LEU A 283 1.69 12.35 2.14
N TYR A 284 1.83 11.03 2.20
CA TYR A 284 2.85 10.30 1.47
C TYR A 284 2.33 8.98 0.92
N ILE A 285 2.91 8.52 -0.19
CA ILE A 285 2.72 7.15 -0.65
C ILE A 285 3.57 6.25 0.25
N SER A 286 2.94 5.45 1.11
CA SER A 286 3.67 4.56 2.03
C SER A 286 4.33 3.43 1.22
N PRO A 287 5.56 2.98 1.59
CA PRO A 287 6.26 1.91 0.89
C PRO A 287 5.39 0.66 0.79
N ALA A 288 5.09 0.27 -0.45
CA ALA A 288 4.32 -0.92 -0.76
C ALA A 288 4.97 -1.65 -1.94
N ALA A 289 5.31 -2.91 -1.71
CA ALA A 289 6.01 -3.76 -2.67
C ALA A 289 5.06 -4.37 -3.72
N MET A 290 5.64 -4.86 -4.81
CA MET A 290 4.98 -5.69 -5.82
C MET A 290 3.85 -4.99 -6.57
N ALA A 291 4.03 -3.71 -6.93
CA ALA A 291 3.03 -2.96 -7.68
C ALA A 291 2.77 -3.56 -9.09
N LYS A 292 3.73 -4.32 -9.65
CA LYS A 292 3.57 -5.06 -10.92
C LYS A 292 2.48 -6.13 -10.92
N LEU A 293 2.09 -6.63 -9.74
CA LEU A 293 0.93 -7.52 -9.63
C LEU A 293 -0.37 -6.83 -10.09
N GLY A 294 -0.43 -5.50 -9.99
CA GLY A 294 -1.60 -4.72 -10.38
C GLY A 294 -1.55 -4.11 -11.77
N HIS A 295 -0.35 -3.68 -12.20
CA HIS A 295 -0.13 -2.96 -13.46
C HIS A 295 1.31 -3.16 -13.95
N PRO A 296 1.58 -3.35 -15.26
CA PRO A 296 2.92 -3.62 -15.79
C PRO A 296 3.99 -2.58 -15.41
N ASP A 297 3.66 -1.28 -15.43
CA ASP A 297 4.57 -0.21 -14.98
C ASP A 297 4.88 -0.21 -13.47
N GLY A 298 4.08 -0.92 -12.66
CA GLY A 298 4.29 -1.06 -11.22
C GLY A 298 4.58 0.25 -10.49
N GLU A 299 5.68 0.28 -9.73
CA GLU A 299 6.04 1.42 -8.90
C GLU A 299 6.40 2.68 -9.71
N LEU A 300 6.66 2.60 -11.02
CA LEU A 300 6.86 3.79 -11.87
C LEU A 300 5.62 4.69 -11.87
N ASN A 301 4.42 4.09 -11.82
CA ASN A 301 3.17 4.84 -11.71
C ASN A 301 3.13 5.68 -10.42
N LEU A 302 3.62 5.09 -9.31
CA LEU A 302 3.68 5.76 -8.01
C LEU A 302 4.72 6.88 -8.04
N THR A 303 5.87 6.64 -8.67
CA THR A 303 6.94 7.63 -8.81
C THR A 303 6.48 8.85 -9.59
N ARG A 304 5.94 8.65 -10.80
CA ARG A 304 5.49 9.75 -11.64
C ARG A 304 4.30 10.49 -11.03
N GLY A 305 3.36 9.75 -10.43
CA GLY A 305 2.20 10.33 -9.74
C GLY A 305 2.59 11.20 -8.55
N ALA A 306 3.49 10.73 -7.68
CA ALA A 306 3.98 11.51 -6.54
C ALA A 306 4.77 12.75 -6.98
N GLY A 307 5.60 12.63 -8.03
CA GLY A 307 6.36 13.75 -8.58
C GLY A 307 5.48 14.83 -9.20
N LYS A 308 4.37 14.47 -9.84
CA LYS A 308 3.39 15.44 -10.38
C LYS A 308 2.71 16.29 -9.30
N ALA A 309 2.47 15.70 -8.13
CA ALA A 309 1.80 16.38 -7.02
C ALA A 309 2.76 16.97 -5.97
N ASP A 310 4.08 16.79 -6.16
CA ASP A 310 5.11 17.21 -5.21
C ASP A 310 4.85 16.68 -3.78
N ILE A 311 4.45 15.39 -3.70
CA ILE A 311 4.29 14.66 -2.45
C ILE A 311 5.44 13.68 -2.21
N ILE A 312 5.59 13.26 -0.96
CA ILE A 312 6.59 12.27 -0.57
C ILE A 312 6.21 10.89 -1.13
N GLN A 313 7.19 10.20 -1.71
CA GLN A 313 7.09 8.78 -2.05
C GLN A 313 8.01 7.94 -1.18
N GLY A 314 7.44 6.96 -0.48
CA GLY A 314 8.17 5.85 0.10
C GLY A 314 8.42 4.76 -0.93
N ILE A 315 9.68 4.45 -1.25
CA ILE A 315 10.05 3.34 -2.13
C ILE A 315 10.35 2.11 -1.27
N SER A 316 9.70 0.98 -1.54
CA SER A 316 9.98 -0.27 -0.81
C SER A 316 11.31 -0.89 -1.24
N ALA A 317 12.04 -1.50 -0.29
CA ALA A 317 13.17 -2.37 -0.61
C ALA A 317 12.78 -3.57 -1.49
N ASN A 318 11.51 -4.00 -1.42
CA ASN A 318 10.95 -5.10 -2.19
C ASN A 318 10.09 -4.63 -3.37
N ALA A 319 10.36 -3.44 -3.91
CA ALA A 319 9.67 -2.98 -5.12
C ALA A 319 9.86 -3.96 -6.29
N SER A 320 8.83 -4.11 -7.13
CA SER A 320 8.89 -4.94 -8.34
C SER A 320 9.54 -4.25 -9.55
N VAL A 321 9.75 -2.93 -9.44
CA VAL A 321 10.58 -2.12 -10.35
C VAL A 321 11.94 -1.90 -9.71
N GLY A 322 13.01 -1.91 -10.53
CA GLY A 322 14.36 -1.63 -10.05
C GLY A 322 14.50 -0.24 -9.45
N LEU A 323 15.29 -0.10 -8.39
CA LEU A 323 15.52 1.19 -7.74
C LEU A 323 16.03 2.24 -8.73
N ASP A 324 16.96 1.88 -9.62
CA ASP A 324 17.54 2.81 -10.58
C ASP A 324 16.50 3.36 -11.54
N ASP A 325 15.66 2.49 -12.11
CA ASP A 325 14.58 2.86 -13.02
C ASP A 325 13.60 3.85 -12.36
N MET A 326 13.21 3.59 -11.10
CA MET A 326 12.35 4.52 -10.35
C MET A 326 13.04 5.86 -10.13
N LEU A 327 14.31 5.86 -9.72
CA LEU A 327 15.04 7.08 -9.44
C LEU A 327 15.37 7.88 -10.71
N ASP A 328 15.52 7.24 -11.87
CA ASP A 328 15.73 7.90 -13.17
C ASP A 328 14.42 8.46 -13.76
N ASN A 329 13.26 7.92 -13.36
CA ASN A 329 11.95 8.40 -13.77
C ASN A 329 11.31 9.41 -12.78
N ARG A 330 12.03 9.83 -11.74
CA ARG A 330 11.54 10.82 -10.78
C ARG A 330 11.66 12.24 -11.32
N LYS A 331 10.77 13.13 -10.90
CA LYS A 331 10.91 14.57 -11.18
C LYS A 331 12.14 15.13 -10.45
N PRO A 332 12.94 16.04 -11.03
CA PRO A 332 14.02 16.71 -10.32
C PRO A 332 13.54 17.34 -9.01
N GLY A 333 14.22 17.06 -7.90
CA GLY A 333 13.86 17.53 -6.57
C GLY A 333 12.70 16.78 -5.89
N GLN A 334 12.12 15.76 -6.53
CA GLN A 334 11.07 14.93 -5.93
C GLN A 334 11.52 14.29 -4.61
N LEU A 335 10.62 14.31 -3.62
CA LEU A 335 10.88 13.78 -2.29
C LEU A 335 10.73 12.26 -2.26
N ILE A 336 11.85 11.57 -2.14
CA ILE A 336 11.94 10.11 -2.03
C ILE A 336 12.46 9.73 -0.65
N ILE A 337 11.74 8.84 0.02
CA ILE A 337 12.21 8.15 1.22
C ILE A 337 12.39 6.67 0.84
N TYR A 338 13.59 6.14 0.99
CA TYR A 338 13.84 4.72 0.72
C TYR A 338 13.56 3.89 1.98
N GLN A 339 12.67 2.92 1.87
CA GLN A 339 12.39 1.98 2.93
C GLN A 339 13.41 0.86 2.94
N LEU A 340 14.05 0.66 4.10
CA LEU A 340 15.06 -0.36 4.31
C LEU A 340 14.48 -1.52 5.12
N TYR A 341 14.75 -2.73 4.66
CA TYR A 341 14.86 -3.92 5.49
C TYR A 341 16.33 -4.28 5.61
N VAL A 342 16.81 -4.46 6.85
CA VAL A 342 18.21 -4.85 7.04
C VAL A 342 18.36 -6.31 6.68
N ASN A 343 19.30 -6.57 5.79
CA ASN A 343 19.65 -7.91 5.34
C ASN A 343 20.54 -8.60 6.40
N LYS A 344 20.37 -9.93 6.56
CA LYS A 344 21.26 -10.79 7.34
C LYS A 344 22.74 -10.61 6.91
N ASP A 345 22.99 -10.44 5.62
CA ASP A 345 24.25 -9.88 5.12
C ASP A 345 24.25 -8.36 5.30
N ARG A 346 24.93 -7.87 6.35
CA ARG A 346 25.05 -6.44 6.61
C ARG A 346 25.76 -5.70 5.49
N ALA A 347 26.72 -6.32 4.80
CA ALA A 347 27.43 -5.67 3.69
C ALA A 347 26.47 -5.36 2.53
N ALA A 348 25.46 -6.20 2.27
CA ALA A 348 24.41 -5.89 1.29
C ALA A 348 23.62 -4.63 1.68
N SER A 349 23.29 -4.49 2.96
CA SER A 349 22.59 -3.30 3.49
C SER A 349 23.46 -2.04 3.36
N GLU A 350 24.77 -2.16 3.58
CA GLU A 350 25.71 -1.04 3.42
C GLU A 350 25.84 -0.58 1.96
N ARG A 351 25.90 -1.54 1.00
CA ARG A 351 25.93 -1.22 -0.44
C ARG A 351 24.68 -0.45 -0.87
N ILE A 352 23.50 -0.88 -0.45
CA ILE A 352 22.25 -0.19 -0.82
C ILE A 352 22.15 1.19 -0.17
N LEU A 353 22.57 1.34 1.09
CA LEU A 353 22.59 2.62 1.80
C LEU A 353 23.50 3.65 1.12
N LYS A 354 24.70 3.22 0.71
CA LYS A 354 25.61 4.07 -0.06
C LYS A 354 25.00 4.48 -1.40
N LYS A 355 24.37 3.54 -2.13
CA LYS A 355 23.73 3.78 -3.42
C LYS A 355 22.59 4.81 -3.33
N VAL A 356 21.70 4.69 -2.34
CA VAL A 356 20.58 5.63 -2.20
C VAL A 356 21.04 7.02 -1.80
N GLU A 357 22.09 7.13 -0.98
CA GLU A 357 22.71 8.40 -0.62
C GLU A 357 23.36 9.07 -1.84
N GLU A 358 24.13 8.33 -2.64
CA GLU A 358 24.75 8.82 -3.89
C GLU A 358 23.71 9.25 -4.94
N ARG A 359 22.58 8.55 -5.00
CA ARG A 359 21.48 8.88 -5.91
C ARG A 359 20.55 9.98 -5.39
N GLY A 360 20.87 10.60 -4.26
CA GLY A 360 20.17 11.78 -3.75
C GLY A 360 18.77 11.49 -3.19
N VAL A 361 18.56 10.31 -2.61
CA VAL A 361 17.36 10.03 -1.80
C VAL A 361 17.35 10.92 -0.56
N ASN A 362 16.17 11.35 -0.09
CA ASN A 362 16.04 12.39 0.93
C ASN A 362 16.12 11.85 2.37
N ALA A 363 15.69 10.60 2.60
CA ALA A 363 15.72 9.95 3.92
C ALA A 363 15.63 8.41 3.80
N ILE A 364 15.92 7.72 4.91
CA ILE A 364 15.73 6.27 5.06
C ILE A 364 14.59 6.00 6.03
N MET A 365 13.72 5.05 5.67
CA MET A 365 12.67 4.52 6.53
C MET A 365 12.99 3.06 6.90
N LEU A 366 13.64 2.86 8.05
CA LEU A 366 13.99 1.53 8.55
C LEU A 366 12.75 0.86 9.13
N THR A 367 12.31 -0.24 8.52
CA THR A 367 11.12 -0.98 8.96
C THR A 367 11.48 -1.97 10.07
N VAL A 368 10.82 -1.83 11.23
CA VAL A 368 11.10 -2.60 12.45
C VAL A 368 9.90 -3.44 12.94
N ASP A 369 8.74 -3.35 12.28
CA ASP A 369 7.52 -4.09 12.63
C ASP A 369 7.37 -5.45 11.93
N ALA A 370 8.38 -5.91 11.18
CA ALA A 370 8.32 -7.18 10.45
C ALA A 370 9.64 -8.00 10.56
N PRO A 371 10.16 -8.27 11.78
CA PRO A 371 11.31 -9.15 11.95
C PRO A 371 10.98 -10.60 11.53
N VAL A 372 9.71 -10.98 11.65
CA VAL A 372 9.12 -12.19 11.11
C VAL A 372 7.91 -11.77 10.28
N MET A 373 7.67 -12.46 9.17
CA MET A 373 6.54 -12.15 8.30
C MET A 373 5.21 -12.53 8.97
N GLY A 374 4.25 -11.62 8.97
CA GLY A 374 2.89 -11.91 9.45
C GLY A 374 2.17 -12.93 8.57
N LYS A 375 1.32 -13.74 9.18
CA LYS A 375 0.62 -14.85 8.52
C LYS A 375 -0.58 -14.33 7.71
N ARG A 376 -0.40 -14.13 6.41
CA ARG A 376 -1.46 -13.61 5.53
C ARG A 376 -2.26 -14.74 4.88
N GLU A 377 -3.27 -15.23 5.57
CA GLU A 377 -3.95 -16.48 5.19
C GLU A 377 -4.62 -16.44 3.81
N ARG A 378 -5.20 -15.31 3.39
CA ARG A 378 -5.79 -15.18 2.05
C ARG A 378 -4.75 -15.36 0.94
N ASP A 379 -3.54 -14.82 1.14
CA ASP A 379 -2.42 -14.93 0.19
C ASP A 379 -1.84 -16.35 0.14
N MET A 380 -1.84 -17.06 1.28
CA MET A 380 -1.46 -18.48 1.33
C MET A 380 -2.46 -19.36 0.57
N ARG A 381 -3.77 -19.13 0.74
CA ARG A 381 -4.83 -19.90 0.06
C ARG A 381 -4.79 -19.75 -1.46
N THR A 382 -4.39 -18.59 -1.99
CA THR A 382 -4.37 -18.35 -3.44
C THR A 382 -3.30 -19.12 -4.21
N LYS A 383 -2.29 -19.69 -3.54
CA LYS A 383 -1.24 -20.48 -4.22
C LYS A 383 -1.60 -21.95 -4.47
N GLY A 384 -2.82 -22.39 -4.14
CA GLY A 384 -3.27 -23.76 -4.40
C GLY A 384 -2.42 -24.82 -3.69
N GLU A 385 -1.82 -24.45 -2.55
CA GLU A 385 -1.10 -25.41 -1.71
C GLU A 385 -2.15 -26.19 -0.91
N GLU A 386 -2.46 -27.40 -1.37
CA GLU A 386 -2.94 -28.43 -0.47
C GLU A 386 -1.90 -28.56 0.65
N VAL A 387 -2.33 -28.30 1.88
CA VAL A 387 -1.54 -28.71 3.04
C VAL A 387 -1.55 -30.24 2.98
N GLU A 388 -0.49 -30.85 2.44
CA GLU A 388 -0.27 -32.28 2.64
C GLU A 388 -0.15 -32.50 4.15
N LEU A 389 -1.26 -32.96 4.75
CA LEU A 389 -1.26 -33.52 6.08
C LEU A 389 -0.51 -34.85 6.03
N GLY A 390 0.81 -34.78 5.94
CA GLY A 390 1.67 -35.91 6.19
C GLY A 390 1.54 -36.27 7.66
N VAL A 391 0.84 -37.36 7.97
CA VAL A 391 0.94 -38.01 9.27
C VAL A 391 2.29 -38.72 9.28
N ASP A 392 3.35 -38.00 9.62
CA ASP A 392 4.65 -38.63 9.84
C ASP A 392 4.96 -38.67 11.34
N HIS A 393 5.37 -39.84 11.79
CA HIS A 393 5.46 -40.26 13.18
C HIS A 393 6.49 -39.42 13.97
N GLY A 394 6.06 -38.29 14.52
CA GLY A 394 6.79 -37.58 15.60
C GLY A 394 7.98 -36.73 15.15
N LYS A 395 8.00 -36.23 13.91
CA LYS A 395 8.89 -35.14 13.49
C LYS A 395 8.05 -33.96 13.00
N ASP A 396 8.33 -32.76 13.52
CA ASP A 396 7.67 -31.53 13.10
C ASP A 396 7.83 -31.33 11.58
N VAL A 397 6.76 -31.62 10.84
CA VAL A 397 6.66 -31.27 9.43
C VAL A 397 6.57 -29.74 9.37
N LYS A 398 7.69 -29.08 9.05
CA LYS A 398 7.66 -27.65 8.70
C LYS A 398 6.74 -27.50 7.50
N ALA A 399 5.52 -26.99 7.70
CA ALA A 399 4.62 -26.64 6.63
C ALA A 399 5.33 -25.64 5.69
N LYS A 400 5.90 -26.14 4.60
CA LYS A 400 6.56 -25.34 3.58
C LYS A 400 5.51 -24.92 2.55
N GLY A 401 4.69 -23.98 2.98
CA GLY A 401 3.76 -23.25 2.14
C GLY A 401 3.81 -21.76 2.46
N GLY A 402 3.77 -20.90 1.46
CA GLY A 402 3.97 -19.46 1.67
C GLY A 402 3.47 -18.58 0.52
N GLY A 403 2.58 -17.65 0.84
CA GLY A 403 2.08 -16.63 -0.08
C GLY A 403 3.19 -15.69 -0.60
N VAL A 404 2.84 -14.72 -1.45
CA VAL A 404 3.80 -13.76 -2.03
C VAL A 404 4.59 -13.00 -0.95
N ALA A 405 4.06 -12.73 0.25
CA ALA A 405 4.87 -12.05 1.29
C ALA A 405 6.04 -12.87 1.76
N GLN A 406 5.78 -14.14 2.08
CA GLN A 406 6.81 -15.02 2.63
C GLN A 406 7.92 -15.22 1.61
N ALA A 407 7.57 -15.19 0.32
CA ALA A 407 8.48 -15.30 -0.79
C ALA A 407 9.49 -14.15 -0.92
N ILE A 408 9.20 -12.96 -0.38
CA ILE A 408 10.04 -11.76 -0.56
C ILE A 408 10.73 -11.30 0.73
N SER A 409 10.70 -12.12 1.79
CA SER A 409 11.15 -11.69 3.13
C SER A 409 12.24 -12.55 3.77
N GLY A 410 12.68 -13.62 3.12
CA GLY A 410 13.65 -14.56 3.72
C GLY A 410 15.00 -13.94 4.11
N TYR A 411 15.37 -12.83 3.49
CA TYR A 411 16.65 -12.14 3.70
C TYR A 411 16.67 -11.20 4.91
N ILE A 412 15.52 -10.86 5.49
CA ILE A 412 15.40 -9.86 6.55
C ILE A 412 16.05 -10.39 7.85
N ASP A 413 16.86 -9.55 8.49
CA ASP A 413 17.48 -9.85 9.79
C ASP A 413 16.45 -9.69 10.92
N PRO A 414 16.08 -10.78 11.64
CA PRO A 414 15.11 -10.71 12.73
C PRO A 414 15.71 -10.13 14.03
N ASN A 415 17.04 -9.98 14.12
CA ASN A 415 17.74 -9.65 15.36
C ASN A 415 18.14 -8.17 15.45
N LEU A 416 17.42 -7.28 14.77
CA LEU A 416 17.63 -5.85 14.90
C LEU A 416 17.36 -5.37 16.33
N THR A 417 18.23 -4.48 16.80
CA THR A 417 18.19 -3.87 18.13
C THR A 417 18.38 -2.36 18.04
N TRP A 418 18.16 -1.66 19.14
CA TRP A 418 18.46 -0.22 19.24
C TRP A 418 19.95 0.12 19.05
N ASP A 419 20.85 -0.85 19.21
CA ASP A 419 22.28 -0.66 18.98
C ASP A 419 22.61 -0.54 17.49
N ASP A 420 21.78 -1.09 16.61
CA ASP A 420 21.93 -1.00 15.16
C ASP A 420 21.76 0.43 14.63
N ILE A 421 21.16 1.34 15.41
CA ILE A 421 21.13 2.76 15.07
C ILE A 421 22.56 3.32 14.97
N ARG A 422 23.49 2.86 15.82
CA ARG A 422 24.90 3.28 15.73
C ARG A 422 25.57 2.77 14.45
N TRP A 423 25.24 1.55 14.02
CA TRP A 423 25.71 1.01 12.74
C TRP A 423 25.18 1.87 11.59
N PHE A 424 23.87 2.14 11.55
CA PHE A 424 23.27 2.98 10.51
C PHE A 424 23.97 4.33 10.39
N ARG A 425 24.22 5.03 11.51
CA ARG A 425 24.86 6.37 11.52
C ARG A 425 26.30 6.35 11.02
N LYS A 426 27.02 5.24 11.19
CA LYS A 426 28.36 5.05 10.63
C LYS A 426 28.29 4.92 9.11
N THR A 427 27.30 4.19 8.61
CA THR A 427 27.15 3.83 7.19
C THR A 427 26.49 4.90 6.33
N CYS A 428 25.46 5.59 6.83
CA CYS A 428 24.64 6.52 6.04
C CYS A 428 24.43 7.85 6.78
N LYS A 429 24.42 8.97 6.03
CA LYS A 429 24.20 10.32 6.58
C LYS A 429 22.80 10.88 6.35
N LEU A 430 21.96 10.14 5.64
CA LEU A 430 20.57 10.53 5.44
C LEU A 430 19.78 10.49 6.77
N PRO A 431 18.76 11.35 6.93
CA PRO A 431 17.79 11.24 8.02
C PRO A 431 17.21 9.83 8.14
N LEU A 432 17.05 9.34 9.36
CA LEU A 432 16.51 8.03 9.68
C LEU A 432 15.13 8.16 10.32
N TYR A 433 14.16 7.47 9.73
CA TYR A 433 12.81 7.28 10.25
C TYR A 433 12.64 5.82 10.65
N LEU A 434 12.22 5.55 11.89
CA LEU A 434 11.87 4.20 12.33
C LEU A 434 10.40 3.92 12.02
N LYS A 435 10.14 3.02 11.07
CA LYS A 435 8.78 2.63 10.67
C LYS A 435 8.33 1.36 11.38
N GLY A 436 7.18 1.44 12.02
CA GLY A 436 6.58 0.29 12.71
C GLY A 436 6.49 0.45 14.23
N ILE A 437 6.62 1.69 14.71
CA ILE A 437 6.49 2.02 16.13
C ILE A 437 5.03 1.87 16.53
N GLN A 438 4.78 1.14 17.63
CA GLN A 438 3.44 0.75 18.08
C GLN A 438 3.18 1.12 19.56
N SER A 439 4.10 1.82 20.20
CA SER A 439 4.03 2.23 21.60
C SER A 439 4.62 3.63 21.80
N VAL A 440 4.27 4.33 22.88
CA VAL A 440 4.86 5.63 23.23
C VAL A 440 6.29 5.46 23.72
N GLU A 441 6.54 4.37 24.44
CA GLU A 441 7.83 4.00 25.00
C GLU A 441 8.91 3.87 23.90
N ASP A 442 8.56 3.30 22.75
CA ASP A 442 9.49 3.19 21.63
C ASP A 442 9.73 4.55 20.93
N VAL A 443 8.79 5.50 21.01
CA VAL A 443 9.05 6.89 20.56
C VAL A 443 10.06 7.57 21.50
N GLU A 444 9.98 7.32 22.81
CA GLU A 444 10.97 7.83 23.77
C GLU A 444 12.36 7.27 23.50
N LEU A 445 12.46 5.99 23.17
CA LEU A 445 13.72 5.36 22.76
C LEU A 445 14.23 5.93 21.44
N ALA A 446 13.36 6.17 20.45
CA ALA A 446 13.74 6.83 19.20
C ALA A 446 14.38 8.21 19.44
N VAL A 447 13.77 9.03 20.30
CA VAL A 447 14.33 10.33 20.71
C VAL A 447 15.67 10.17 21.42
N LYS A 448 15.79 9.21 22.35
CA LYS A 448 17.04 8.92 23.06
C LYS A 448 18.18 8.50 22.12
N HIS A 449 17.87 7.76 21.06
CA HIS A 449 18.82 7.34 20.04
C HIS A 449 19.04 8.39 18.93
N GLY A 450 18.37 9.54 19.01
CA GLY A 450 18.57 10.69 18.14
C GLY A 450 18.23 10.41 16.68
N VAL A 451 17.16 9.65 16.40
CA VAL A 451 16.62 9.52 15.03
C VAL A 451 15.74 10.73 14.69
N GLU A 452 15.65 11.08 13.40
CA GLU A 452 14.93 12.28 12.95
C GLU A 452 13.42 12.10 12.97
N GLY A 453 12.94 10.87 12.83
CA GLY A 453 11.51 10.60 12.84
C GLY A 453 11.10 9.18 13.21
N VAL A 454 9.81 9.01 13.45
CA VAL A 454 9.14 7.72 13.62
C VAL A 454 7.92 7.65 12.71
N VAL A 455 7.54 6.44 12.31
CA VAL A 455 6.24 6.17 11.69
C VAL A 455 5.45 5.25 12.63
N LEU A 456 4.38 5.79 13.19
CA LEU A 456 3.39 5.00 13.91
C LEU A 456 2.67 4.10 12.89
N SER A 457 2.91 2.80 12.98
CA SER A 457 2.55 1.82 11.95
C SER A 457 2.49 0.42 12.54
N ASN A 458 1.54 -0.37 12.09
CA ASN A 458 1.47 -1.83 12.32
C ASN A 458 1.48 -2.58 10.99
N HIS A 459 2.20 -2.04 10.02
CA HIS A 459 2.32 -2.55 8.65
C HIS A 459 0.96 -2.63 7.93
N GLY A 460 0.02 -1.76 8.27
CA GLY A 460 -1.35 -1.82 7.76
C GLY A 460 -2.10 -3.10 8.18
N GLY A 461 -1.79 -3.62 9.37
CA GLY A 461 -2.31 -4.86 9.95
C GLY A 461 -1.71 -6.13 9.36
N ARG A 462 -0.52 -6.08 8.76
CA ARG A 462 0.09 -7.23 8.05
C ARG A 462 1.15 -7.97 8.86
N SER A 463 1.47 -7.49 10.06
CA SER A 463 2.46 -8.09 10.95
C SER A 463 1.78 -8.72 12.16
N LEU A 464 1.79 -8.06 13.32
CA LEU A 464 1.18 -8.56 14.55
C LEU A 464 -0.34 -8.30 14.56
N GLU A 465 -1.12 -9.38 14.66
CA GLU A 465 -2.55 -9.29 14.90
C GLU A 465 -2.85 -8.81 16.33
N TYR A 466 -3.92 -8.03 16.52
CA TYR A 466 -4.23 -7.27 17.74
C TYR A 466 -3.22 -6.17 18.14
N SER A 467 -2.33 -5.78 17.22
CA SER A 467 -1.58 -4.53 17.35
C SER A 467 -2.52 -3.33 17.45
N PRO A 468 -2.21 -2.30 18.27
CA PRO A 468 -3.04 -1.10 18.36
C PRO A 468 -3.14 -0.39 17.01
N ALA A 469 -4.26 0.29 16.76
CA ALA A 469 -4.37 1.17 15.61
C ALA A 469 -3.34 2.31 15.73
N ALA A 470 -2.64 2.65 14.64
CA ALA A 470 -1.62 3.71 14.67
C ALA A 470 -2.18 5.06 15.17
N LEU A 471 -3.45 5.35 14.86
CA LEU A 471 -4.14 6.53 15.37
C LEU A 471 -4.35 6.49 16.89
N ASP A 472 -4.62 5.31 17.46
CA ASP A 472 -4.77 5.17 18.92
C ASP A 472 -3.43 5.42 19.62
N VAL A 473 -2.31 4.95 19.05
CA VAL A 473 -0.95 5.25 19.55
C VAL A 473 -0.64 6.75 19.43
N LEU A 474 -1.07 7.40 18.34
CA LEU A 474 -0.90 8.85 18.18
C LEU A 474 -1.69 9.66 19.22
N VAL A 475 -2.92 9.23 19.52
CA VAL A 475 -3.74 9.81 20.59
C VAL A 475 -3.02 9.65 21.94
N GLU A 476 -2.54 8.46 22.23
CA GLU A 476 -1.80 8.17 23.46
C GLU A 476 -0.53 9.02 23.59
N LEU A 477 0.25 9.14 22.51
CA LEU A 477 1.43 9.98 22.44
C LEU A 477 1.11 11.45 22.75
N ARG A 478 0.06 11.99 22.13
CA ARG A 478 -0.40 13.36 22.38
C ARG A 478 -0.85 13.58 23.83
N GLN A 479 -1.49 12.59 24.44
CA GLN A 479 -2.00 12.69 25.81
C GLN A 479 -0.90 12.53 26.86
N LYS A 480 0.00 11.55 26.68
CA LYS A 480 1.01 11.19 27.69
C LYS A 480 2.31 11.97 27.55
N ARG A 481 2.75 12.21 26.31
CA ARG A 481 4.09 12.75 25.99
C ARG A 481 4.04 13.81 24.87
N PRO A 482 3.21 14.87 25.00
CA PRO A 482 3.13 15.93 24.00
C PRO A 482 4.47 16.65 23.76
N ASP A 483 5.38 16.61 24.74
CA ASP A 483 6.73 17.19 24.64
C ASP A 483 7.64 16.50 23.61
N LEU A 484 7.28 15.29 23.15
CA LEU A 484 8.08 14.58 22.16
C LEU A 484 7.89 15.12 20.74
N PHE A 485 6.76 15.76 20.43
CA PHE A 485 6.54 16.35 19.10
C PHE A 485 7.50 17.50 18.78
N ASP A 486 8.11 18.13 19.79
CA ASP A 486 9.13 19.17 19.61
C ASP A 486 10.53 18.57 19.36
N LYS A 487 10.69 17.26 19.52
CA LYS A 487 11.99 16.56 19.51
C LYS A 487 12.16 15.61 18.32
N ILE A 488 11.07 15.13 17.74
CA ILE A 488 11.07 14.13 16.67
C ILE A 488 9.89 14.32 15.72
N GLU A 489 10.08 14.08 14.43
CA GLU A 489 8.96 14.05 13.50
C GLU A 489 8.14 12.77 13.66
N VAL A 490 6.82 12.91 13.73
CA VAL A 490 5.90 11.78 13.85
C VAL A 490 5.10 11.64 12.57
N PHE A 491 5.38 10.60 11.79
CA PHE A 491 4.54 10.16 10.68
C PHE A 491 3.57 9.07 11.17
N MET A 492 2.54 8.79 10.39
CA MET A 492 1.69 7.62 10.65
C MET A 492 1.17 7.01 9.36
N ASP A 493 0.88 5.71 9.37
CA ASP A 493 0.09 5.05 8.33
C ASP A 493 -0.90 4.03 8.90
N GLY A 494 -1.76 3.50 8.03
CA GLY A 494 -2.74 2.46 8.38
C GLY A 494 -4.18 2.97 8.45
N GLY A 495 -5.08 2.34 7.69
CA GLY A 495 -6.53 2.60 7.77
C GLY A 495 -7.05 3.89 7.12
N VAL A 496 -6.18 4.84 6.79
CA VAL A 496 -6.52 6.14 6.18
C VAL A 496 -7.21 5.95 4.81
N ARG A 497 -8.35 6.63 4.60
CA ARG A 497 -9.13 6.58 3.35
C ARG A 497 -9.73 7.91 2.91
N ARG A 498 -9.73 8.92 3.79
CA ARG A 498 -10.28 10.25 3.51
C ARG A 498 -9.31 11.36 3.89
N GLY A 499 -9.43 12.52 3.25
CA GLY A 499 -8.72 13.73 3.66
C GLY A 499 -9.05 14.15 5.10
N THR A 500 -10.25 13.86 5.59
CA THR A 500 -10.61 14.08 7.00
C THR A 500 -9.86 13.16 7.97
N ASP A 501 -9.45 11.96 7.55
CA ASP A 501 -8.59 11.09 8.36
C ASP A 501 -7.21 11.74 8.52
N VAL A 502 -6.67 12.29 7.43
CA VAL A 502 -5.41 13.04 7.41
C VAL A 502 -5.50 14.25 8.34
N LEU A 503 -6.56 15.05 8.25
CA LEU A 503 -6.73 16.24 9.10
C LEU A 503 -6.82 15.91 10.60
N LYS A 504 -7.44 14.78 10.98
CA LYS A 504 -7.48 14.31 12.38
C LYS A 504 -6.09 13.96 12.89
N ALA A 505 -5.32 13.23 12.08
CA ALA A 505 -3.95 12.86 12.38
C ALA A 505 -3.05 14.09 12.52
N VAL A 506 -3.14 15.05 11.59
CA VAL A 506 -2.37 16.29 11.64
C VAL A 506 -2.74 17.13 12.87
N ALA A 507 -4.03 17.24 13.20
CA ALA A 507 -4.47 17.93 14.42
C ALA A 507 -3.93 17.29 15.72
N LEU A 508 -3.65 15.98 15.72
CA LEU A 508 -2.97 15.28 16.82
C LEU A 508 -1.44 15.48 16.80
N GLY A 509 -0.88 16.04 15.73
CA GLY A 509 0.55 16.34 15.58
C GLY A 509 1.31 15.43 14.62
N ALA A 510 0.62 14.58 13.83
CA ALA A 510 1.30 13.89 12.76
C ALA A 510 1.80 14.89 11.71
N LYS A 511 3.06 14.75 11.28
CA LYS A 511 3.68 15.58 10.27
C LYS A 511 3.25 15.23 8.85
N ALA A 512 3.12 13.94 8.57
CA ALA A 512 2.62 13.41 7.31
C ALA A 512 1.92 12.06 7.52
N VAL A 513 0.93 11.78 6.67
CA VAL A 513 0.05 10.60 6.80
C VAL A 513 0.14 9.71 5.56
N GLY A 514 0.46 8.43 5.78
CA GLY A 514 0.79 7.48 4.73
C GLY A 514 -0.40 6.64 4.30
N LEU A 515 -0.47 6.39 2.99
CA LEU A 515 -1.42 5.43 2.41
C LEU A 515 -0.66 4.42 1.55
N GLY A 516 -0.96 3.14 1.70
CA GLY A 516 -0.40 2.06 0.86
C GLY A 516 -1.44 1.51 -0.12
N ARG A 517 -2.35 0.69 0.40
CA ARG A 517 -3.39 -0.01 -0.39
C ARG A 517 -4.15 0.91 -1.38
N PRO A 518 -4.64 2.11 -1.00
CA PRO A 518 -5.35 2.97 -1.95
C PRO A 518 -4.56 3.30 -3.21
N PHE A 519 -3.25 3.54 -3.10
CA PHE A 519 -2.40 3.80 -4.26
C PHE A 519 -2.11 2.55 -5.09
N LEU A 520 -1.96 1.38 -4.45
CA LEU A 520 -1.88 0.10 -5.17
C LEU A 520 -3.17 -0.18 -5.97
N TYR A 521 -4.34 0.13 -5.41
CA TYR A 521 -5.61 -0.04 -6.12
C TYR A 521 -5.76 0.95 -7.26
N ALA A 522 -5.43 2.22 -7.02
CA ALA A 522 -5.52 3.27 -8.03
C ALA A 522 -4.62 2.98 -9.25
N GLN A 523 -3.37 2.57 -9.00
CA GLN A 523 -2.44 2.23 -10.08
C GLN A 523 -2.82 0.94 -10.80
N SER A 524 -3.45 -0.02 -10.12
CA SER A 524 -3.93 -1.27 -10.75
C SER A 524 -5.01 -1.03 -11.80
N GLY A 525 -5.90 -0.06 -11.54
CA GLY A 525 -6.99 0.29 -12.45
C GLY A 525 -6.56 1.23 -13.58
N TYR A 526 -5.82 2.28 -13.25
CA TYR A 526 -5.63 3.41 -14.17
C TYR A 526 -4.17 3.86 -14.29
N GLY A 527 -3.21 3.05 -13.83
CA GLY A 527 -1.79 3.36 -13.86
C GLY A 527 -1.47 4.69 -13.16
N GLU A 528 -0.54 5.46 -13.72
CA GLU A 528 -0.15 6.78 -13.24
C GLU A 528 -1.34 7.75 -13.10
N ALA A 529 -2.29 7.75 -14.06
CA ALA A 529 -3.46 8.62 -14.00
C ALA A 529 -4.34 8.32 -12.79
N GLY A 530 -4.46 7.05 -12.41
CA GLY A 530 -5.11 6.62 -11.18
C GLY A 530 -4.45 7.18 -9.93
N VAL A 531 -3.12 7.08 -9.86
CA VAL A 531 -2.33 7.64 -8.74
C VAL A 531 -2.56 9.13 -8.63
N THR A 532 -2.42 9.89 -9.73
CA THR A 532 -2.67 11.33 -9.75
C THR A 532 -4.09 11.66 -9.30
N ARG A 533 -5.10 10.91 -9.77
CA ARG A 533 -6.50 11.12 -9.37
C ARG A 533 -6.72 10.82 -7.88
N ALA A 534 -6.10 9.79 -7.34
CA ALA A 534 -6.17 9.49 -5.91
C ALA A 534 -5.59 10.63 -5.05
N ILE A 535 -4.48 11.23 -5.49
CA ILE A 535 -3.89 12.41 -4.82
C ILE A 535 -4.83 13.61 -4.91
N GLN A 536 -5.40 13.90 -6.09
CA GLN A 536 -6.34 15.01 -6.28
C GLN A 536 -7.60 14.86 -5.40
N ILE A 537 -8.16 13.66 -5.28
CA ILE A 537 -9.30 13.39 -4.40
C ILE A 537 -8.95 13.73 -2.95
N LEU A 538 -7.77 13.30 -2.49
CA LEU A 538 -7.31 13.58 -1.12
C LEU A 538 -7.02 15.08 -0.92
N GLU A 539 -6.39 15.73 -1.89
CA GLU A 539 -6.15 17.18 -1.89
C GLU A 539 -7.47 17.96 -1.77
N ASP A 540 -8.46 17.66 -2.61
CA ASP A 540 -9.79 18.27 -2.57
C ASP A 540 -10.47 18.04 -1.21
N GLU A 541 -10.38 16.82 -0.66
CA GLU A 541 -10.94 16.49 0.66
C GLU A 541 -10.22 17.23 1.81
N ILE A 542 -8.89 17.33 1.78
CA ILE A 542 -8.06 18.04 2.76
C ILE A 542 -8.38 19.53 2.71
N HIS A 543 -8.29 20.14 1.54
CA HIS A 543 -8.53 21.57 1.37
C HIS A 543 -9.97 21.93 1.75
N ARG A 544 -10.96 21.15 1.32
CA ARG A 544 -12.36 21.35 1.75
C ARG A 544 -12.51 21.21 3.26
N GLY A 545 -11.87 20.20 3.86
CA GLY A 545 -11.89 19.98 5.30
C GLY A 545 -11.26 21.15 6.08
N MET A 546 -10.10 21.66 5.65
CA MET A 546 -9.44 22.82 6.23
C MET A 546 -10.34 24.06 6.22
N ARG A 547 -10.98 24.33 5.07
CA ARG A 547 -11.92 25.45 4.95
C ARG A 547 -13.10 25.32 5.91
N LEU A 548 -13.69 24.13 6.01
CA LEU A 548 -14.83 23.86 6.90
C LEU A 548 -14.43 23.84 8.39
N LEU A 549 -13.18 23.49 8.69
CA LEU A 549 -12.61 23.57 10.04
C LEU A 549 -12.30 25.00 10.47
N GLY A 550 -12.22 25.91 9.53
CA GLY A 550 -11.88 27.29 9.79
C GLY A 550 -10.38 27.53 9.89
N VAL A 551 -9.58 26.86 9.06
CA VAL A 551 -8.11 27.03 8.99
C VAL A 551 -7.64 27.26 7.57
N THR A 552 -6.55 28.01 7.42
CA THR A 552 -5.94 28.34 6.13
C THR A 552 -4.54 27.74 5.97
N SER A 553 -3.95 27.21 7.03
CA SER A 553 -2.69 26.44 6.97
C SER A 553 -2.73 25.24 7.89
N VAL A 554 -1.94 24.20 7.56
CA VAL A 554 -1.87 22.97 8.37
C VAL A 554 -1.37 23.22 9.79
N ASP A 555 -0.50 24.19 10.00
CA ASP A 555 0.03 24.56 11.33
C ASP A 555 -1.06 25.15 12.27
N GLN A 556 -2.21 25.54 11.72
CA GLN A 556 -3.37 25.98 12.52
C GLN A 556 -4.24 24.82 13.01
N LEU A 557 -4.02 23.59 12.53
CA LEU A 557 -4.72 22.40 13.01
C LEU A 557 -4.12 21.99 14.36
N THR A 558 -4.89 22.19 15.42
CA THR A 558 -4.45 21.89 16.79
C THR A 558 -5.32 20.83 17.45
N PRO A 559 -4.85 20.19 18.55
CA PRO A 559 -5.64 19.20 19.28
C PRO A 559 -6.99 19.73 19.78
N GLU A 560 -7.13 21.04 20.04
CA GLU A 560 -8.38 21.66 20.47
C GLU A 560 -9.44 21.75 19.36
N MET A 561 -9.08 21.42 18.13
CA MET A 561 -9.98 21.37 16.97
C MET A 561 -10.58 19.98 16.74
N ILE A 562 -10.25 19.02 17.60
CA ILE A 562 -10.83 17.68 17.60
C ILE A 562 -11.33 17.31 19.00
N ASP A 563 -12.20 16.31 19.05
CA ASP A 563 -12.63 15.65 20.28
C ASP A 563 -12.44 14.14 20.11
N ILE A 564 -12.02 13.48 21.19
CA ILE A 564 -11.81 12.03 21.22
C ILE A 564 -12.99 11.42 21.95
N LEU A 565 -13.85 10.74 21.19
CA LEU A 565 -14.99 10.03 21.76
C LEU A 565 -14.50 8.85 22.62
N PRO A 566 -15.21 8.53 23.72
CA PRO A 566 -14.94 7.33 24.48
C PRO A 566 -14.94 6.10 23.58
N ARG A 567 -14.10 5.09 23.89
CA ARG A 567 -14.11 3.82 23.15
C ARG A 567 -15.51 3.20 23.24
N GLN A 568 -16.22 3.23 22.11
CA GLN A 568 -17.42 2.44 21.93
C GLN A 568 -16.99 1.04 21.49
N PHE A 569 -17.31 0.03 22.30
CA PHE A 569 -17.18 -1.36 21.91
C PHE A 569 -18.30 -1.65 20.92
N PHE A 570 -17.98 -1.63 19.61
CA PHE A 570 -18.92 -2.08 18.61
C PHE A 570 -19.01 -3.61 18.67
N PRO A 571 -20.20 -4.20 18.80
CA PRO A 571 -20.34 -5.63 18.60
C PRO A 571 -19.85 -5.96 17.18
N MET A 572 -18.83 -6.80 17.08
CA MET A 572 -18.42 -7.37 15.81
C MET A 572 -19.63 -8.15 15.29
N PRO A 573 -20.21 -7.81 14.12
CA PRO A 573 -21.25 -8.62 13.55
C PRO A 573 -20.69 -10.05 13.38
N PRO A 574 -21.47 -11.10 13.71
CA PRO A 574 -21.03 -12.46 13.46
C PRO A 574 -20.60 -12.58 12.00
N LYS A 575 -19.53 -13.36 11.74
CA LYS A 575 -19.16 -13.71 10.35
C LYS A 575 -20.44 -14.18 9.68
N ALA A 576 -20.82 -13.53 8.57
CA ALA A 576 -21.93 -14.03 7.77
C ALA A 576 -21.54 -15.44 7.31
N ASP A 577 -22.41 -16.41 7.64
CA ASP A 577 -22.24 -17.82 7.27
C ASP A 577 -22.12 -18.03 5.76
#